data_AF-A0A927G7L0-F1
#
_entry.id   AF-A0A927G7L0-F1
#
_cell.length_a   1.000
_cell.length_b   1.000
_cell.length_c   1.000
_cell.angle_alpha   90.00
_cell.angle_beta   90.00
_cell.angle_gamma   90.00
#
_symmetry.space_group_name_H-M   'P 1'
#
loop_
_entity.id
_entity.type
_entity.pdbx_description
1 polymer ?
#
loop_
_entity_poly.entity_id
_entity_poly.type
_entity_poly.pdbx_seq_one_letter_code
_entity_poly.pdbx_strand_id
1 'polypeptide(L)'
;MGSFRGVRVLLAVVADVACVLALAAGGLASHSPGEGAVRLLVVAWPFATGALVGWLVTRAWRRPWQVWPTGVVVWACAWALGVVLRVLTDQGVAPAFQIVSFGFLGVTMLGWRGVVALVAVLRPADRRRRTAELAGRRPPTP
;
A
#
# COMPACT_ATOMS: atom_id res chain seq x y z
N MET A 1 -13.95 -16.69 13.06
CA MET A 1 -13.86 -16.08 11.70
C MET A 1 -13.19 -14.69 11.63
N GLY A 2 -12.57 -14.16 12.70
CA GLY A 2 -11.93 -12.83 12.69
C GLY A 2 -10.42 -12.79 12.37
N SER A 3 -9.67 -13.86 12.66
CA SER A 3 -8.20 -13.86 12.57
C SER A 3 -7.67 -13.62 11.15
N PHE A 4 -8.27 -14.25 10.13
CA PHE A 4 -7.84 -14.07 8.74
C PHE A 4 -8.06 -12.66 8.18
N ARG A 5 -9.07 -11.92 8.65
CA ARG A 5 -9.26 -10.50 8.25
C ARG A 5 -8.25 -9.60 8.94
N GLY A 6 -8.00 -9.81 10.23
CA GLY A 6 -7.00 -9.06 11.00
C GLY A 6 -5.59 -9.22 10.44
N VAL A 7 -5.17 -10.44 10.12
CA VAL A 7 -3.87 -10.72 9.51
C VAL A 7 -3.71 -10.02 8.16
N ARG A 8 -4.74 -10.01 7.30
CA ARG A 8 -4.69 -9.33 5.99
C ARG A 8 -4.55 -7.82 6.12
N VAL A 9 -5.23 -7.22 7.11
CA VAL A 9 -5.12 -5.79 7.40
C VAL A 9 -3.73 -5.48 7.96
N LEU A 10 -3.24 -6.27 8.92
CA LEU A 10 -1.92 -6.10 9.49
C LEU A 10 -0.82 -6.18 8.42
N LEU A 11 -0.86 -7.19 7.56
CA LEU A 11 0.11 -7.34 6.46
C LEU A 11 0.08 -6.15 5.50
N ALA A 12 -1.10 -5.61 5.21
CA ALA A 12 -1.24 -4.44 4.34
C ALA A 12 -0.67 -3.17 5.00
N VAL A 13 -0.94 -2.96 6.29
CA VAL A 13 -0.37 -1.84 7.05
C VAL A 13 1.15 -1.97 7.14
N VAL A 14 1.67 -3.15 7.45
CA VAL A 14 3.12 -3.40 7.52
C VAL A 14 3.78 -3.16 6.16
N ALA A 15 3.16 -3.61 5.07
CA ALA A 15 3.67 -3.35 3.72
C ALA A 15 3.70 -1.85 3.41
N ASP A 16 2.61 -1.12 3.68
CA ASP A 16 2.53 0.32 3.42
C ASP A 16 3.54 1.11 4.28
N VAL A 17 3.70 0.75 5.56
CA VAL A 17 4.71 1.35 6.45
C VAL A 17 6.13 1.04 5.97
N ALA A 18 6.40 -0.20 5.55
CA ALA A 18 7.70 -0.57 5.00
C ALA A 18 8.04 0.21 3.72
N CYS A 19 7.05 0.48 2.86
CA CYS A 19 7.24 1.33 1.68
C CYS A 19 7.66 2.76 2.08
N VAL A 20 6.99 3.35 3.08
CA VAL A 20 7.33 4.69 3.58
C VAL A 20 8.73 4.72 4.21
N LEU A 21 9.07 3.71 5.01
CA LEU A 21 10.40 3.61 5.62
C LEU A 21 11.50 3.40 4.58
N ALA A 22 11.25 2.61 3.53
CA ALA A 22 12.20 2.41 2.44
C ALA A 22 12.43 3.71 1.66
N LEU A 23 11.39 4.50 1.41
CA LEU A 23 11.52 5.83 0.82
C LEU A 23 12.40 6.74 1.69
N ALA A 24 12.10 6.81 2.98
CA ALA A 24 12.82 7.66 3.92
C ALA A 24 14.29 7.24 4.05
N ALA A 25 14.56 5.94 4.12
CA ALA A 25 15.91 5.39 4.20
C ALA A 25 16.70 5.64 2.92
N GLY A 26 16.08 5.47 1.74
CA GLY A 26 16.71 5.77 0.46
C GLY A 26 17.05 7.27 0.31
N GLY A 27 16.15 8.15 0.73
CA GLY A 27 16.39 9.59 0.75
C GLY A 27 17.54 9.97 1.69
N LEU A 28 17.55 9.41 2.90
CA LEU A 28 18.56 9.67 3.92
C LEU A 28 19.94 9.14 3.52
N ALA A 29 20.03 7.90 3.06
CA ALA A 29 21.28 7.29 2.63
C ALA A 29 21.92 8.04 1.44
N SER A 30 21.10 8.61 0.56
CA SER A 30 21.58 9.31 -0.63
C SER A 30 22.09 10.72 -0.35
N HIS A 31 21.56 11.42 0.66
CA HIS A 31 21.87 12.83 0.91
C HIS A 31 22.66 13.08 2.19
N SER A 32 22.58 12.18 3.18
CA SER A 32 23.22 12.37 4.48
C SER A 32 23.59 11.02 5.10
N PRO A 33 24.58 10.32 4.51
CA PRO A 33 25.04 9.03 5.02
C PRO A 33 25.57 9.18 6.46
N GLY A 34 25.05 8.37 7.38
CA GLY A 34 25.45 8.36 8.80
C GLY A 34 24.47 9.05 9.76
N GLU A 35 23.41 9.68 9.25
CA GLU A 35 22.36 10.22 10.11
C GLU A 35 21.49 9.11 10.73
N GLY A 36 21.26 9.21 12.03
CA GLY A 36 20.62 8.16 12.83
C GLY A 36 19.10 8.02 12.62
N ALA A 37 18.53 7.02 13.30
CA ALA A 37 17.11 6.63 13.20
C ALA A 37 16.12 7.77 13.46
N VAL A 38 16.49 8.80 14.23
CA VAL A 38 15.65 9.98 14.47
C VAL A 38 15.37 10.74 13.17
N ARG A 39 16.39 10.96 12.33
CA ARG A 39 16.21 11.71 11.08
C ARG A 39 15.41 10.91 10.06
N LEU A 40 15.55 9.58 10.08
CA LEU A 40 14.68 8.68 9.32
C LEU A 40 13.21 8.87 9.69
N LEU A 41 12.89 8.91 10.99
CA LEU A 41 11.52 9.14 11.45
C LEU A 41 11.00 10.53 11.07
N VAL A 42 11.85 11.57 11.14
CA VAL A 42 11.53 12.94 10.70
C VAL A 42 11.12 12.96 9.21
N VAL A 43 11.80 12.20 8.36
CA VAL A 43 11.48 12.11 6.93
C VAL A 43 10.25 11.23 6.67
N ALA A 44 10.06 10.18 7.47
CA ALA A 44 9.00 9.17 7.26
C ALA A 44 7.62 9.62 7.74
N TRP A 45 7.54 10.31 8.89
CA TRP A 45 6.25 10.63 9.51
C TRP A 45 5.28 11.41 8.61
N PRO A 46 5.68 12.38 7.76
CA PRO A 46 4.74 13.12 6.91
C PRO A 46 3.98 12.17 5.97
N PHE A 47 4.72 11.29 5.30
CA PHE A 47 4.17 10.30 4.36
C PHE A 47 3.38 9.21 5.07
N ALA A 48 3.83 8.76 6.24
CA ALA A 48 3.10 7.80 7.07
C ALA A 48 1.75 8.38 7.51
N THR A 49 1.72 9.66 7.88
CA THR A 49 0.48 10.37 8.27
C THR A 49 -0.46 10.46 7.07
N GLY A 50 0.05 10.80 5.88
CA GLY A 50 -0.76 10.81 4.67
C GLY A 50 -1.32 9.43 4.31
N ALA A 51 -0.53 8.36 4.45
CA ALA A 51 -0.97 6.99 4.22
C ALA A 51 -2.07 6.57 5.20
N LEU A 52 -1.93 6.95 6.48
CA LEU A 52 -2.95 6.72 7.50
C LEU A 52 -4.26 7.41 7.12
N VAL A 53 -4.23 8.68 6.73
CA VAL A 53 -5.43 9.40 6.28
C VAL A 53 -6.06 8.73 5.08
N GLY A 54 -5.27 8.30 4.09
CA GLY A 54 -5.78 7.56 2.94
C GLY A 54 -6.46 6.24 3.32
N TRP A 55 -5.92 5.53 4.31
CA TRP A 55 -6.54 4.34 4.88
C TRP A 55 -7.88 4.64 5.55
N LEU A 56 -7.95 5.76 6.28
CA LEU A 56 -9.19 6.23 6.93
C LEU A 56 -10.27 6.59 5.92
N VAL A 57 -9.92 7.39 4.91
CA VAL A 57 -10.83 7.88 3.85
C VAL A 57 -11.41 6.71 3.06
N THR A 58 -10.57 5.75 2.67
CA THR A 58 -11.00 4.60 1.87
C THR A 58 -11.64 3.49 2.70
N ARG A 59 -11.62 3.61 4.03
CA ARG A 59 -11.94 2.52 4.95
C ARG A 59 -11.24 1.23 4.53
N ALA A 60 -9.94 1.33 4.24
CA ALA A 60 -9.14 0.28 3.61
C ALA A 60 -9.23 -1.07 4.34
N TRP A 61 -9.52 -1.08 5.64
CA TRP A 61 -9.84 -2.29 6.42
C TRP A 61 -11.01 -3.13 5.87
N ARG A 62 -11.91 -2.55 5.04
CA ARG A 62 -12.98 -3.32 4.37
C ARG A 62 -12.50 -4.07 3.13
N ARG A 63 -11.54 -3.52 2.39
CA ARG A 63 -10.97 -4.10 1.15
C ARG A 63 -9.49 -3.72 0.99
N PRO A 64 -8.59 -4.25 1.83
CA PRO A 64 -7.21 -3.75 1.91
C PRO A 64 -6.37 -4.03 0.65
N TRP A 65 -6.77 -5.01 -0.15
CA TRP A 65 -6.04 -5.50 -1.32
C TRP A 65 -6.55 -4.92 -2.65
N GLN A 66 -7.57 -4.05 -2.63
CA GLN A 66 -8.05 -3.40 -3.85
C GLN A 66 -7.05 -2.35 -4.34
N VAL A 67 -6.59 -2.49 -5.58
CA VAL A 67 -5.72 -1.50 -6.24
C VAL A 67 -6.50 -0.22 -6.52
N TRP A 68 -7.71 -0.34 -7.09
CA TRP A 68 -8.64 0.77 -7.29
C TRP A 68 -9.96 0.49 -6.56
N PRO A 69 -10.52 1.45 -5.80
CA PRO A 69 -10.01 2.80 -5.54
C PRO A 69 -9.05 2.90 -4.33
N THR A 70 -8.96 1.86 -3.50
CA THR A 70 -8.26 1.92 -2.20
C THR A 70 -6.76 2.23 -2.33
N GLY A 71 -6.02 1.47 -3.12
CA GLY A 71 -4.58 1.68 -3.30
C GLY A 71 -4.23 3.06 -3.86
N VAL A 72 -4.97 3.53 -4.86
CA VAL A 72 -4.73 4.85 -5.47
C VAL A 72 -5.00 5.98 -4.49
N VAL A 73 -6.10 5.95 -3.74
CA VAL A 73 -6.41 7.01 -2.78
C VAL A 73 -5.42 6.99 -1.61
N VAL A 74 -5.01 5.81 -1.13
CA VAL A 74 -3.98 5.70 -0.09
C VAL A 74 -2.65 6.30 -0.56
N TRP A 75 -2.23 5.98 -1.77
CA TRP A 75 -1.02 6.55 -2.38
C TRP A 75 -1.12 8.06 -2.60
N ALA A 76 -2.23 8.54 -3.15
CA ALA A 76 -2.45 9.96 -3.40
C ALA A 76 -2.45 10.76 -2.09
N CYS A 77 -3.10 10.25 -1.04
CA CYS A 77 -3.06 10.87 0.29
C CYS A 77 -1.66 10.81 0.91
N ALA A 78 -0.96 9.67 0.81
CA ALA A 78 0.41 9.51 1.32
C ALA A 78 1.36 10.55 0.72
N TRP A 79 1.30 10.73 -0.60
CA TRP A 79 2.11 11.71 -1.29
C TRP A 79 1.62 13.14 -1.00
N ALA A 80 0.37 13.48 -1.31
CA ALA A 80 -0.12 14.86 -1.20
C ALA A 80 -0.02 15.41 0.23
N LEU A 81 -0.45 14.65 1.23
CA LEU A 81 -0.36 15.08 2.63
C LEU A 81 1.08 15.02 3.14
N GLY A 82 1.88 14.04 2.70
CA GLY A 82 3.29 13.99 3.05
C GLY A 82 4.04 15.23 2.56
N VAL A 83 3.76 15.67 1.34
CA VAL A 83 4.30 16.91 0.77
C VAL A 83 3.84 18.13 1.56
N VAL A 84 2.53 18.26 1.80
CA VAL A 84 1.98 19.40 2.55
C VAL A 84 2.59 19.48 3.95
N LEU A 85 2.66 18.36 4.67
CA LEU A 85 3.27 18.33 6.00
C LEU A 85 4.76 18.68 5.97
N ARG A 86 5.50 18.29 4.92
CA ARG A 86 6.91 18.70 4.75
C ARG A 86 7.06 20.19 4.49
N VAL A 87 6.15 20.80 3.73
CA VAL A 87 6.11 22.26 3.54
C VAL A 87 5.84 22.95 4.88
N LEU A 88 4.85 22.47 5.62
CA LEU A 88 4.45 23.05 6.91
C LEU A 88 5.51 22.90 8.02
N THR A 89 6.45 21.97 7.86
CA THR A 89 7.51 21.70 8.82
C THR A 89 8.90 22.09 8.33
N ASP A 90 8.97 22.88 7.25
CA ASP A 90 10.22 23.39 6.65
C ASP A 90 11.27 22.30 6.39
N GLN A 91 10.85 21.08 6.05
CA GLN A 91 11.75 19.95 5.82
C GLN A 91 12.43 19.96 4.44
N GLY A 92 12.27 21.03 3.67
CA GLY A 92 12.75 21.14 2.30
C GLY A 92 11.94 20.29 1.31
N VAL A 93 11.59 20.92 0.18
CA VAL A 93 10.77 20.33 -0.88
C VAL A 93 11.51 20.45 -2.21
N ALA A 94 12.55 19.63 -2.36
CA ALA A 94 13.29 19.57 -3.61
C ALA A 94 12.39 18.96 -4.72
N PRO A 95 12.30 19.58 -5.92
CA PRO A 95 11.48 19.05 -7.01
C PRO A 95 11.82 17.60 -7.39
N ALA A 96 13.11 17.25 -7.38
CA ALA A 96 13.58 15.90 -7.66
C ALA A 96 13.08 14.87 -6.63
N PHE A 97 13.12 15.21 -5.34
CA PHE A 97 12.58 14.36 -4.27
C PHE A 97 11.08 14.12 -4.46
N GLN A 98 10.36 15.09 -5.00
CA GLN A 98 8.93 14.95 -5.23
C GLN A 98 8.56 13.94 -6.31
N ILE A 99 9.30 13.95 -7.41
CA ILE A 99 9.13 13.01 -8.51
C ILE A 99 9.51 11.59 -8.04
N VAL A 100 10.64 11.47 -7.35
CA VAL A 100 11.12 10.19 -6.84
C VAL A 100 10.17 9.63 -5.78
N SER A 101 9.70 10.43 -4.82
CA SER A 101 8.76 9.98 -3.79
C SER A 101 7.40 9.59 -4.37
N PHE A 102 6.87 10.37 -5.33
CA PHE A 102 5.63 10.05 -6.03
C PHE A 102 5.74 8.70 -6.76
N GLY A 103 6.79 8.54 -7.56
CA GLY A 103 7.04 7.33 -8.35
C GLY A 103 7.33 6.11 -7.48
N PHE A 104 8.20 6.27 -6.47
CA PHE A 104 8.56 5.18 -5.56
C PHE A 104 7.37 4.71 -4.73
N LEU A 105 6.60 5.63 -4.11
CA LEU A 105 5.39 5.25 -3.38
C LEU A 105 4.35 4.65 -4.32
N GLY A 106 4.24 5.15 -5.55
CA GLY A 106 3.32 4.61 -6.55
C GLY A 106 3.66 3.17 -6.89
N VAL A 107 4.90 2.92 -7.30
CA VAL A 107 5.37 1.58 -7.67
C VAL A 107 5.28 0.63 -6.48
N THR A 108 5.72 1.04 -5.29
CA THR A 108 5.73 0.15 -4.13
C THR A 108 4.33 -0.11 -3.60
N MET A 109 3.54 0.91 -3.27
CA MET A 109 2.21 0.77 -2.67
C MET A 109 1.15 0.19 -3.63
N LEU A 110 1.20 0.54 -4.93
CA LEU A 110 0.30 -0.07 -5.91
C LEU A 110 0.85 -1.40 -6.42
N GLY A 111 2.17 -1.56 -6.53
CA GLY A 111 2.81 -2.76 -7.07
C GLY A 111 2.55 -4.00 -6.21
N TRP A 112 2.71 -3.91 -4.89
CA TRP A 112 2.41 -5.06 -4.02
C TRP A 112 0.93 -5.44 -4.08
N ARG A 113 0.03 -4.45 -4.12
CA ARG A 113 -1.42 -4.68 -4.29
C ARG A 113 -1.74 -5.29 -5.66
N GLY A 114 -1.05 -4.85 -6.71
CA GLY A 114 -1.17 -5.37 -8.06
C GLY A 114 -0.72 -6.83 -8.16
N VAL A 115 0.42 -7.18 -7.57
CA VAL A 115 0.91 -8.57 -7.50
C VAL A 115 -0.10 -9.45 -6.75
N VAL A 116 -0.61 -8.98 -5.62
CA VAL A 116 -1.61 -9.73 -4.84
C VAL A 116 -2.92 -9.92 -5.61
N ALA A 117 -3.40 -8.87 -6.29
CA ALA A 117 -4.58 -8.94 -7.15
C ALA A 117 -4.34 -9.91 -8.33
N LEU A 118 -3.17 -9.84 -8.96
CA LEU A 118 -2.80 -10.73 -10.06
C LEU A 118 -2.71 -12.18 -9.58
N VAL A 119 -2.05 -12.46 -8.46
CA VAL A 119 -1.97 -13.81 -7.88
C VAL A 119 -3.36 -14.34 -7.50
N ALA A 120 -4.26 -13.48 -7.01
CA ALA A 120 -5.63 -13.86 -6.73
C ALA A 120 -6.43 -14.20 -8.00
N VAL A 121 -6.22 -13.46 -9.09
CA VAL A 121 -6.82 -13.75 -10.41
C VAL A 121 -6.21 -15.02 -11.03
N LEU A 122 -4.91 -15.22 -10.88
CA LEU A 122 -4.16 -16.35 -11.44
C LEU A 122 -4.33 -17.65 -10.65
N ARG A 123 -4.79 -17.64 -9.39
CA ARG A 123 -5.09 -18.85 -8.62
C ARG A 123 -6.45 -19.45 -9.04
N PRO A 124 -6.49 -20.50 -9.89
CA PRO A 124 -7.72 -21.04 -10.48
C PRO A 124 -8.40 -22.09 -9.58
N ALA A 125 -7.92 -22.25 -8.34
CA ALA A 125 -8.34 -23.32 -7.44
C ALA A 125 -9.84 -23.25 -7.08
N ASP A 126 -10.41 -22.04 -7.00
CA ASP A 126 -11.84 -21.83 -6.78
C ASP A 126 -12.69 -22.14 -8.02
N ARG A 127 -12.12 -21.98 -9.23
CA ARG A 127 -12.80 -22.32 -10.49
C ARG A 127 -12.94 -23.83 -10.62
N ARG A 128 -11.89 -24.60 -10.31
CA ARG A 128 -11.92 -26.07 -10.32
C ARG A 128 -12.92 -26.65 -9.32
N ARG A 129 -13.04 -26.07 -8.12
CA ARG A 129 -14.05 -26.50 -7.13
C ARG A 129 -15.49 -26.26 -7.62
N ARG A 130 -15.79 -25.09 -8.18
CA ARG A 130 -17.12 -24.78 -8.72
C ARG A 130 -17.48 -25.65 -9.92
N THR A 131 -16.52 -25.91 -10.82
CA THR A 131 -16.75 -26.81 -11.95
C THR A 131 -16.94 -28.26 -11.47
N ALA A 132 -16.23 -28.70 -10.44
CA ALA A 132 -16.46 -30.01 -9.82
C ALA A 132 -17.82 -30.10 -9.11
N GLU A 133 -18.28 -29.03 -8.45
CA GLU A 133 -19.62 -28.95 -7.85
C GLU A 133 -20.74 -28.93 -8.91
N LEU A 134 -20.54 -28.24 -10.03
CA LEU A 134 -21.47 -28.22 -11.16
C LEU A 134 -21.49 -29.55 -11.92
N ALA A 135 -20.34 -30.21 -12.07
CA ALA A 135 -20.24 -31.55 -12.64
C ALA A 135 -20.83 -32.63 -11.72
N GLY A 136 -20.81 -32.40 -10.40
CA GLY A 136 -21.45 -33.27 -9.41
C GLY A 136 -22.98 -33.10 -9.33
N ARG A 137 -23.54 -31.99 -9.80
CA ARG A 137 -24.98 -31.81 -9.99
C ARG A 137 -25.37 -32.39 -11.35
N ARG A 138 -25.91 -33.62 -11.39
CA ARG A 138 -26.59 -34.11 -12.60
C ARG A 138 -27.71 -33.12 -12.97
N PRO A 139 -27.82 -32.67 -14.23
CA PRO A 139 -28.95 -31.84 -14.65
C PRO A 139 -30.26 -32.62 -14.52
N PRO A 140 -31.39 -31.97 -14.21
CA PRO A 140 -32.70 -32.62 -14.26
C PRO A 140 -32.93 -33.13 -15.69
N THR A 141 -33.17 -34.44 -15.80
CA THR A 141 -33.59 -35.06 -17.05
C THR A 141 -34.98 -34.53 -17.41
N PRO A 142 -35.20 -34.04 -18.65
CA PRO A 142 -36.53 -33.65 -19.12
C PRO A 142 -37.49 -34.84 -19.22
#